data_AF-A0A8S4D769-F1
#
_entry.id   AF-A0A8S4D769-F1
#
_cell.length_a   1.000
_cell.length_b   1.000
_cell.length_c   1.000
_cell.angle_alpha   90.00
_cell.angle_beta   90.00
_cell.angle_gamma   90.00
#
_symmetry.space_group_name_H-M   'P 1'
#
loop_
_entity.id
_entity.type
_entity.pdbx_description
1 polymer ?
#
loop_
_entity_poly.entity_id
_entity_poly.type
_entity_poly.pdbx_seq_one_letter_code
_entity_poly.pdbx_strand_id
1 'polypeptide(L)'
;MSNRAKLPRGIENIRPHIAQVDNVPLLVSLFTDCTARSVRLMTEIMQECGEVVVIMGSPANASNMRAFMQADASIAVEPLYPVLCQKMPPYEVPTKCIGPIDLARALNSIPCSLSMTRDADVSLFALITMSRHFMMCAWNCVQFWLCAVCFLTLIQVGSLCSALPPALGTGGALALPAAATALAASLAFPPTDPAVMQRPKEPAYSAVNIRMALFIFWCYGCKFIPAVISIIVLYWRTLRAVCEQVSLATNATQCWIVYPVNVGNYSSELDLSTRSLHGWGDDFYDGYYMVQHIVMALTTVHLIVISLSFVHRQSSIWQKSFWSNKVWCITVVVILILQSISSLSWLSSSHGGCARWRVCGRRYSVPWALLVAYCASPLVVFGLNEFIKWQEIKADIRNQRRARLDFGTKLGMNSPF
;
A
#
# COMPACT_ATOMS: atom_id res chain seq x y z
N MET A 1 -0.79 -33.04 -43.01
CA MET A 1 0.28 -32.02 -42.85
C MET A 1 0.90 -32.23 -41.48
N SER A 2 2.18 -32.62 -41.41
CA SER A 2 2.88 -32.84 -40.14
C SER A 2 3.30 -31.49 -39.57
N ASN A 3 2.50 -30.96 -38.65
CA ASN A 3 2.81 -29.73 -37.93
C ASN A 3 3.78 -30.06 -36.77
N ARG A 4 4.96 -30.60 -37.09
CA ARG A 4 6.04 -30.79 -36.11
C ARG A 4 6.72 -29.45 -35.91
N ALA A 5 6.52 -28.84 -34.74
CA ALA A 5 7.31 -27.70 -34.30
C ALA A 5 8.81 -28.04 -34.43
N LYS A 6 9.52 -27.34 -35.31
CA LYS A 6 10.96 -27.52 -35.51
C LYS A 6 11.69 -26.67 -34.48
N LEU A 7 11.96 -27.27 -33.31
CA LEU A 7 12.77 -26.62 -32.28
C LEU A 7 14.20 -26.37 -32.80
N PRO A 8 14.78 -25.19 -32.55
CA PRO A 8 16.16 -24.89 -32.93
C PRO A 8 17.14 -25.80 -32.18
N ARG A 9 18.20 -26.26 -32.86
CA ARG A 9 19.30 -26.99 -32.23
C ARG A 9 20.44 -26.04 -31.90
N GLY A 10 20.89 -26.04 -30.65
CA GLY A 10 21.98 -25.20 -30.18
C GLY A 10 21.56 -23.77 -29.83
N ILE A 11 22.28 -23.17 -28.88
CA ILE A 11 21.95 -21.86 -28.28
C ILE A 11 21.98 -20.71 -29.30
N GLU A 12 22.86 -20.79 -30.30
CA GLU A 12 23.02 -19.75 -31.32
C GLU A 12 21.78 -19.57 -32.20
N ASN A 13 20.98 -20.64 -32.35
CA ASN A 13 19.78 -20.64 -33.18
C ASN A 13 18.51 -20.21 -32.42
N ILE A 14 18.58 -20.01 -31.11
CA ILE A 14 17.41 -19.65 -30.30
C ILE A 14 16.99 -18.19 -30.55
N ARG A 15 17.94 -17.25 -30.51
CA ARG A 15 17.69 -15.83 -30.80
C ARG A 15 17.02 -15.58 -32.16
N PRO A 16 17.55 -16.08 -33.29
CA PRO A 16 16.91 -15.85 -34.59
C PRO A 16 15.53 -16.52 -34.69
N HIS A 17 15.32 -17.67 -34.03
CA HIS A 17 14.02 -18.34 -34.00
C HIS A 17 12.96 -17.51 -33.27
N ILE A 18 13.30 -16.91 -32.12
CA ILE A 18 12.38 -16.05 -31.36
C ILE A 18 11.97 -14.82 -32.17
N ALA A 19 12.91 -14.23 -32.92
CA ALA A 19 12.64 -13.03 -33.71
C ALA A 19 11.80 -13.31 -34.96
N GLN A 20 11.92 -14.50 -35.57
CA GLN A 20 11.39 -14.77 -36.91
C GLN A 20 10.25 -15.80 -36.94
N VAL A 21 10.12 -16.64 -35.90
CA VAL A 21 9.20 -17.78 -35.90
C VAL A 21 8.22 -17.68 -34.74
N ASP A 22 8.63 -18.02 -33.53
CA ASP A 22 7.78 -18.04 -32.35
C ASP A 22 8.58 -18.01 -31.03
N ASN A 23 7.87 -17.84 -29.92
CA ASN A 23 8.44 -17.83 -28.57
C ASN A 23 8.46 -19.21 -27.90
N VAL A 24 8.23 -20.30 -28.63
CA VAL A 24 8.21 -21.66 -28.07
C VAL A 24 9.52 -22.04 -27.37
N PRO A 25 10.71 -21.64 -27.85
CA PRO A 25 11.96 -21.94 -27.13
C PRO A 25 11.99 -21.46 -25.68
N LEU A 26 11.23 -20.42 -25.32
CA LEU A 26 11.12 -19.93 -23.94
C LEU A 26 10.20 -20.79 -23.06
N LEU A 27 9.36 -21.62 -23.67
CA LEU A 27 8.37 -22.47 -23.01
C LEU A 27 8.83 -23.92 -22.84
N VAL A 28 9.97 -24.28 -23.44
CA VAL A 28 10.56 -25.61 -23.31
C VAL A 28 11.09 -25.82 -21.88
N SER A 29 10.74 -26.95 -21.28
CA SER A 29 11.07 -27.26 -19.88
C SER A 29 12.44 -27.93 -19.69
N LEU A 30 13.03 -28.50 -20.73
CA LEU A 30 14.25 -29.30 -20.64
C LEU A 30 15.24 -28.95 -21.75
N PHE A 31 16.46 -28.63 -21.34
CA PHE A 31 17.63 -28.51 -22.21
C PHE A 31 18.67 -29.55 -21.78
N THR A 32 19.18 -30.34 -22.74
CA THR A 32 20.20 -31.37 -22.49
C THR A 32 21.54 -30.95 -23.07
N ASP A 33 22.62 -31.63 -22.66
CA ASP A 33 24.00 -31.39 -23.15
C ASP A 33 24.45 -29.92 -23.05
N CYS A 34 24.03 -29.26 -21.97
CA CYS A 34 24.30 -27.84 -21.75
C CYS A 34 25.69 -27.62 -21.14
N THR A 35 26.44 -26.68 -21.71
CA THR A 35 27.66 -26.15 -21.08
C THR A 35 27.35 -24.95 -20.18
N ALA A 36 28.23 -24.64 -19.22
CA ALA A 36 28.08 -23.43 -18.38
C ALA A 36 28.01 -22.12 -19.19
N ARG A 37 28.56 -22.10 -20.43
CA ARG A 37 28.39 -20.98 -21.36
C ARG A 37 26.99 -20.96 -21.96
N SER A 38 26.49 -22.10 -22.42
CA SER A 38 25.16 -22.22 -23.02
C SER A 38 24.05 -21.84 -22.03
N VAL A 39 24.19 -22.24 -20.75
CA VAL A 39 23.24 -21.86 -19.69
C VAL A 39 23.16 -20.34 -19.54
N ARG A 40 24.31 -19.67 -19.43
CA ARG A 40 24.37 -18.19 -19.29
C ARG A 40 23.79 -17.44 -20.50
N LEU A 41 24.07 -17.92 -21.70
CA LEU A 41 23.49 -17.35 -22.92
C LEU A 41 21.98 -17.54 -22.97
N MET A 42 21.46 -18.69 -22.50
CA MET A 42 20.02 -18.91 -22.40
C MET A 42 19.38 -18.00 -21.34
N THR A 43 20.04 -17.82 -20.20
CA THR A 43 19.61 -16.86 -19.16
C THR A 43 19.50 -15.45 -19.73
N GLU A 44 20.50 -15.00 -20.48
CA GLU A 44 20.49 -13.69 -21.14
C GLU A 44 19.31 -13.56 -22.13
N ILE A 45 19.08 -14.58 -22.98
CA ILE A 45 17.96 -14.58 -23.92
C ILE A 45 16.62 -14.49 -23.20
N MET A 46 16.44 -15.25 -22.11
CA MET A 46 15.21 -15.20 -21.31
C MET A 46 15.01 -13.82 -20.68
N GLN A 47 16.07 -13.21 -20.13
CA GLN A 47 16.03 -11.86 -19.54
C GLN A 47 15.69 -10.79 -20.59
N GLU A 48 16.27 -10.86 -21.78
CA GLU A 48 15.95 -9.96 -22.89
C GLU A 48 14.49 -10.07 -23.36
N CYS A 49 13.92 -11.27 -23.25
CA CYS A 49 12.50 -11.50 -23.54
C CYS A 49 11.57 -11.04 -22.40
N GLY A 50 12.10 -10.43 -21.34
CA GLY A 50 11.34 -9.92 -20.20
C GLY A 50 10.94 -10.99 -19.18
N GLU A 51 11.53 -12.19 -19.24
CA GLU A 51 11.33 -13.21 -18.22
C GLU A 51 12.23 -12.99 -17.02
N VAL A 52 11.73 -13.41 -15.85
CA VAL A 52 12.49 -13.36 -14.59
C VAL A 52 13.06 -14.74 -14.36
N VAL A 53 14.38 -14.86 -14.41
CA VAL A 53 15.08 -16.15 -14.40
C VAL A 53 15.63 -16.44 -13.01
N VAL A 54 15.23 -17.59 -12.47
CA VAL A 54 15.79 -18.12 -11.22
C VAL A 54 16.73 -19.27 -11.55
N ILE A 55 17.99 -19.19 -11.12
CA ILE A 55 18.96 -20.27 -11.29
C ILE A 55 19.13 -21.03 -9.97
N MET A 56 18.83 -22.31 -9.99
CA MET A 56 19.08 -23.23 -8.89
C MET A 56 20.24 -24.16 -9.28
N GLY A 57 21.26 -24.25 -8.44
CA GLY A 57 22.44 -25.04 -8.80
C GLY A 57 23.34 -25.38 -7.62
N SER A 58 24.32 -26.25 -7.89
CA SER A 58 25.29 -26.64 -6.89
C SER A 58 26.35 -25.55 -6.67
N PRO A 59 26.58 -25.10 -5.43
CA PRO A 59 27.69 -24.22 -5.08
C PRO A 59 29.04 -24.96 -5.02
N ALA A 60 29.06 -26.30 -5.10
CA ALA A 60 30.31 -27.05 -5.13
C ALA A 60 31.08 -26.85 -6.46
N ASN A 61 30.39 -26.44 -7.52
CA ASN A 61 30.98 -26.19 -8.83
C ASN A 61 31.19 -24.68 -9.05
N ALA A 62 32.45 -24.23 -9.07
CA ALA A 62 32.80 -22.83 -9.27
C ALA A 62 32.34 -22.25 -10.63
N SER A 63 32.12 -23.09 -11.64
CA SER A 63 31.60 -22.62 -12.94
C SER A 63 30.17 -22.07 -12.85
N ASN A 64 29.39 -22.48 -11.85
CA ASN A 64 28.03 -22.01 -11.61
C ASN A 64 27.98 -20.59 -11.02
N MET A 65 29.06 -20.13 -10.37
CA MET A 65 29.14 -18.78 -9.76
C MET A 65 28.74 -17.69 -10.77
N ARG A 66 29.24 -17.78 -12.01
CA ARG A 66 28.94 -16.79 -13.06
C ARG A 66 27.48 -16.81 -13.48
N ALA A 67 26.84 -17.98 -13.45
CA ALA A 67 25.42 -18.09 -13.72
C ALA A 67 24.61 -17.49 -12.56
N PHE A 68 24.99 -17.77 -11.31
CA PHE A 68 24.34 -17.21 -10.12
C PHE A 68 24.38 -15.68 -10.08
N MET A 69 25.51 -15.07 -10.47
CA MET A 69 25.67 -13.61 -10.56
C MET A 69 24.82 -12.96 -11.66
N GLN A 70 24.49 -13.72 -12.72
CA GLN A 70 23.74 -13.19 -13.87
C GLN A 70 22.21 -13.30 -13.67
N ALA A 71 21.76 -14.32 -12.95
CA ALA A 71 20.34 -14.57 -12.72
C ALA A 71 19.67 -13.45 -11.90
N ASP A 72 18.36 -13.24 -12.10
CA ASP A 72 17.59 -12.26 -11.32
C ASP A 72 17.42 -12.70 -9.86
N ALA A 73 17.35 -14.02 -9.65
CA ALA A 73 17.52 -14.64 -8.34
C ALA A 73 18.28 -15.96 -8.49
N SER A 74 19.10 -16.30 -7.50
CA SER A 74 19.87 -17.55 -7.51
C SER A 74 19.78 -18.28 -6.19
N ILE A 75 19.74 -19.61 -6.29
CA ILE A 75 19.56 -20.54 -5.17
C ILE A 75 20.69 -21.57 -5.21
N ALA A 76 21.57 -21.51 -4.23
CA ALA A 76 22.61 -22.49 -4.03
C ALA A 76 22.05 -23.68 -3.23
N VAL A 77 22.14 -24.89 -3.79
CA VAL A 77 21.72 -26.12 -3.11
C VAL A 77 22.89 -27.04 -2.92
N GLU A 78 23.14 -27.41 -1.67
CA GLU A 78 24.18 -28.38 -1.35
C GLU A 78 23.92 -29.72 -2.08
N PRO A 79 24.83 -30.17 -2.95
CA PRO A 79 24.63 -31.39 -3.70
C PRO A 79 24.83 -32.62 -2.83
N LEU A 80 24.33 -33.76 -3.29
CA LEU A 80 24.85 -35.04 -2.81
C LEU A 80 26.27 -35.20 -3.38
N TYR A 81 27.27 -35.23 -2.49
CA TYR A 81 28.62 -35.58 -2.91
C TYR A 81 28.64 -37.03 -3.42
N PRO A 82 29.44 -37.35 -4.45
CA PRO A 82 29.49 -38.69 -5.01
C PRO A 82 29.87 -39.69 -3.92
N VAL A 83 28.92 -40.57 -3.59
CA VAL A 83 29.16 -41.68 -2.67
C VAL A 83 29.84 -42.77 -3.47
N LEU A 84 31.17 -42.83 -3.38
CA LEU A 84 31.92 -44.00 -3.83
C LEU A 84 31.45 -45.21 -3.00
N CYS A 85 31.47 -46.43 -3.55
CA CYS A 85 31.20 -47.67 -2.81
C CYS A 85 32.33 -47.95 -1.80
N GLN A 86 32.50 -47.05 -0.84
CA GLN A 86 33.52 -47.06 0.21
C GLN A 86 32.81 -46.87 1.55
N LYS A 87 33.34 -47.50 2.60
CA LYS A 87 32.78 -47.45 3.96
C LYS A 87 33.13 -46.16 4.71
N MET A 88 34.01 -45.33 4.15
CA MET A 88 34.46 -44.08 4.74
C MET A 88 33.75 -42.89 4.08
N PRO A 89 33.42 -41.84 4.84
CA PRO A 89 32.85 -40.63 4.25
C PRO A 89 33.84 -40.01 3.25
N PRO A 90 33.37 -39.46 2.12
CA PRO A 90 34.23 -38.86 1.09
C PRO A 90 35.00 -37.62 1.59
N TYR A 91 34.58 -37.05 2.72
CA TYR A 91 35.22 -35.90 3.34
C TYR A 91 35.04 -35.95 4.87
N GLU A 92 36.15 -35.86 5.60
CA GLU A 92 36.14 -35.64 7.05
C GLU A 92 36.15 -34.13 7.33
N VAL A 93 35.11 -33.65 8.01
CA VAL A 93 35.00 -32.23 8.36
C VAL A 93 36.03 -31.90 9.46
N PRO A 94 36.96 -30.96 9.23
CA PRO A 94 37.97 -30.62 10.22
C PRO A 94 37.33 -30.02 11.48
N THR A 95 37.80 -30.46 12.65
CA THR A 95 37.23 -30.06 13.95
C THR A 95 37.71 -28.69 14.45
N LYS A 96 38.83 -28.19 13.93
CA LYS A 96 39.50 -26.96 14.41
C LYS A 96 39.43 -25.77 13.45
N CYS A 97 39.01 -25.98 12.21
CA CYS A 97 38.97 -24.96 11.18
C CYS A 97 37.82 -25.20 10.19
N ILE A 98 37.48 -24.18 9.42
CA ILE A 98 36.49 -24.30 8.35
C ILE A 98 37.04 -25.23 7.28
N GLY A 99 36.25 -26.22 6.87
CA GLY A 99 36.64 -27.14 5.80
C GLY A 99 36.86 -26.40 4.47
N PRO A 100 37.89 -26.73 3.67
CA PRO A 100 38.08 -26.12 2.34
C PRO A 100 36.86 -26.25 1.43
N ILE A 101 36.10 -27.35 1.53
CA ILE A 101 34.85 -27.54 0.78
C ILE A 101 33.78 -26.57 1.29
N ASP A 102 33.70 -26.38 2.60
CA ASP A 102 32.74 -25.46 3.19
C ASP A 102 33.03 -24.01 2.86
N LEU A 103 34.31 -23.65 2.86
CA LEU A 103 34.76 -22.33 2.42
C LEU A 103 34.47 -22.12 0.93
N ALA A 104 34.81 -23.08 0.07
CA ALA A 104 34.53 -23.00 -1.36
C ALA A 104 33.02 -22.89 -1.62
N ARG A 105 32.20 -23.64 -0.89
CA ARG A 105 30.74 -23.57 -0.96
C ARG A 105 30.24 -22.18 -0.60
N ALA A 106 30.69 -21.64 0.54
CA ALA A 106 30.30 -20.34 1.04
C ALA A 106 30.70 -19.24 0.06
N LEU A 107 31.92 -19.28 -0.50
CA LEU A 107 32.38 -18.33 -1.51
C LEU A 107 31.53 -18.42 -2.79
N ASN A 108 31.23 -19.63 -3.26
CA ASN A 108 30.44 -19.85 -4.47
C ASN A 108 28.95 -19.50 -4.31
N SER A 109 28.43 -19.45 -3.07
CA SER A 109 27.05 -19.07 -2.78
C SER A 109 26.86 -17.61 -2.38
N ILE A 110 27.91 -16.81 -2.24
CA ILE A 110 27.83 -15.34 -2.08
C ILE A 110 26.84 -14.67 -3.05
N PRO A 111 26.82 -15.00 -4.36
CA PRO A 111 25.88 -14.37 -5.29
C PRO A 111 24.42 -14.81 -5.10
N CYS A 112 24.17 -15.87 -4.33
CA CYS A 112 22.85 -16.47 -4.21
C CYS A 112 21.98 -15.74 -3.19
N SER A 113 20.72 -15.51 -3.56
CA SER A 113 19.71 -14.97 -2.65
C SER A 113 19.35 -15.94 -1.53
N LEU A 114 19.49 -17.25 -1.79
CA LEU A 114 19.24 -18.32 -0.83
C LEU A 114 20.31 -19.40 -0.95
N SER A 115 20.83 -19.88 0.18
CA SER A 115 21.70 -21.06 0.25
C SER A 115 21.02 -22.10 1.14
N MET A 116 20.74 -23.27 0.59
CA MET A 116 20.05 -24.37 1.26
C MET A 116 21.02 -25.54 1.45
N THR A 117 21.06 -26.05 2.68
CA THR A 117 21.68 -27.33 2.98
C THR A 117 20.74 -28.46 2.58
N ARG A 118 21.29 -29.66 2.38
CA ARG A 118 20.49 -30.83 1.97
C ARG A 118 19.37 -31.16 2.95
N ASP A 119 19.65 -31.01 4.24
CA ASP A 119 18.73 -31.40 5.31
C ASP A 119 17.69 -30.29 5.61
N ALA A 120 17.69 -29.20 4.85
CA ALA A 120 16.71 -28.13 4.99
C ALA A 120 15.42 -28.47 4.23
N ASP A 121 14.33 -28.73 4.96
CA ASP A 121 12.99 -28.96 4.43
C ASP A 121 12.30 -27.66 3.94
N VAL A 122 12.97 -26.91 3.05
CA VAL A 122 12.41 -25.68 2.48
C VAL A 122 11.75 -26.00 1.13
N SER A 123 10.42 -26.05 1.11
CA SER A 123 9.69 -26.21 -0.15
C SER A 123 9.71 -24.91 -0.96
N LEU A 124 10.28 -24.98 -2.17
CA LEU A 124 10.31 -23.84 -3.11
C LEU A 124 8.89 -23.32 -3.40
N PHE A 125 7.91 -24.23 -3.47
CA PHE A 125 6.51 -23.86 -3.66
C PHE A 125 5.98 -22.99 -2.51
N ALA A 126 6.25 -23.33 -1.24
CA ALA A 126 5.84 -22.51 -0.11
C ALA A 126 6.59 -21.18 -0.10
N LEU A 127 7.89 -21.18 -0.41
CA LEU A 127 8.69 -19.94 -0.48
C LEU A 127 8.12 -18.97 -1.52
N ILE A 128 7.80 -19.47 -2.72
CA ILE A 128 7.18 -18.67 -3.79
C ILE A 128 5.77 -18.21 -3.39
N THR A 129 5.00 -19.08 -2.75
CA THR A 129 3.65 -18.72 -2.28
C THR A 129 3.70 -17.58 -1.26
N MET A 130 4.61 -17.68 -0.29
CA MET A 130 4.82 -16.66 0.74
C MET A 130 5.35 -15.35 0.15
N SER A 131 6.32 -15.40 -0.77
CA SER A 131 6.89 -14.19 -1.38
C SER A 131 5.86 -13.44 -2.24
N ARG A 132 5.06 -14.16 -3.04
CA ARG A 132 3.97 -13.56 -3.83
C ARG A 132 2.90 -12.95 -2.94
N HIS A 133 2.52 -13.64 -1.87
CA HIS A 133 1.56 -13.11 -0.89
C HIS A 133 2.09 -11.85 -0.21
N PHE A 134 3.35 -11.88 0.26
CA PHE A 134 3.99 -10.72 0.88
C PHE A 134 4.08 -9.54 -0.07
N MET A 135 4.50 -9.75 -1.32
CA MET A 135 4.60 -8.69 -2.32
C MET A 135 3.23 -8.05 -2.59
N MET A 136 2.18 -8.86 -2.70
CA MET A 136 0.81 -8.35 -2.85
C MET A 136 0.39 -7.50 -1.64
N CYS A 137 0.71 -7.93 -0.42
CA CYS A 137 0.39 -7.19 0.81
C CYS A 137 1.22 -5.89 0.92
N ALA A 138 2.50 -5.92 0.54
CA ALA A 138 3.38 -4.76 0.52
C ALA A 138 2.88 -3.69 -0.46
N TRP A 139 2.49 -4.08 -1.68
CA TRP A 139 1.88 -3.15 -2.63
C TRP A 139 0.55 -2.57 -2.13
N ASN A 140 -0.26 -3.39 -1.45
CA ASN A 140 -1.51 -2.92 -0.83
C ASN A 140 -1.26 -1.87 0.26
N CYS A 141 -0.23 -2.09 1.10
CA CYS A 141 0.24 -1.13 2.11
C CYS A 141 0.70 0.18 1.48
N VAL A 142 1.61 0.12 0.50
CA VAL A 142 2.14 1.30 -0.19
C VAL A 142 1.02 2.10 -0.86
N GLN A 143 0.08 1.42 -1.52
CA GLN A 143 -1.04 2.07 -2.18
C GLN A 143 -1.97 2.78 -1.19
N PHE A 144 -2.34 2.14 -0.08
CA PHE A 144 -3.14 2.77 0.95
C PHE A 144 -2.41 3.98 1.56
N TRP A 145 -1.13 3.84 1.88
CA TRP A 145 -0.32 4.91 2.45
C TRP A 145 -0.26 6.14 1.54
N LEU A 146 0.06 5.94 0.25
CA LEU A 146 0.08 7.02 -0.75
C LEU A 146 -1.29 7.71 -0.85
N CYS A 147 -2.37 6.94 -0.96
CA CYS A 147 -3.72 7.51 -1.05
C CYS A 147 -4.12 8.26 0.22
N ALA A 148 -3.75 7.76 1.40
CA ALA A 148 -4.02 8.41 2.68
C ALA A 148 -3.27 9.73 2.83
N VAL A 149 -2.00 9.80 2.41
CA VAL A 149 -1.24 11.05 2.40
C VAL A 149 -1.87 12.06 1.42
N CYS A 150 -2.20 11.63 0.21
CA CYS A 150 -2.92 12.49 -0.75
C CYS A 150 -4.29 12.96 -0.22
N PHE A 151 -5.00 12.10 0.50
CA PHE A 151 -6.28 12.46 1.12
C PHE A 151 -6.11 13.57 2.16
N LEU A 152 -5.10 13.47 3.03
CA LEU A 152 -4.82 14.49 4.04
C LEU A 152 -4.38 15.82 3.42
N THR A 153 -3.58 15.79 2.35
CA THR A 153 -3.20 17.01 1.64
C THR A 153 -4.39 17.65 0.93
N LEU A 154 -5.27 16.85 0.30
CA LEU A 154 -6.48 17.35 -0.34
C LEU A 154 -7.45 18.01 0.64
N ILE A 155 -7.53 17.56 1.90
CA ILE A 155 -8.34 18.23 2.93
C ILE A 155 -7.79 19.65 3.22
N GLN A 156 -6.48 19.78 3.41
CA GLN A 156 -5.85 21.07 3.74
C GLN A 156 -5.84 22.03 2.54
N VAL A 157 -5.48 21.54 1.36
CA VAL A 157 -5.55 22.33 0.12
C VAL A 157 -7.00 22.69 -0.17
N GLY A 158 -7.93 21.77 0.00
CA GLY A 158 -9.36 22.00 -0.20
C GLY A 158 -9.93 23.07 0.73
N SER A 159 -9.53 23.09 2.01
CA SER A 159 -9.93 24.16 2.93
C SER A 159 -9.39 25.53 2.50
N LEU A 160 -8.14 25.58 2.05
CA LEU A 160 -7.55 26.83 1.54
C LEU A 160 -8.22 27.31 0.25
N CYS A 161 -8.50 26.41 -0.69
CA CYS A 161 -9.19 26.72 -1.95
C CYS A 161 -10.62 27.23 -1.74
N SER A 162 -11.27 26.82 -0.65
CA SER A 162 -12.60 27.32 -0.26
C SER A 162 -12.54 28.53 0.68
N ALA A 163 -11.36 29.14 0.85
CA ALA A 163 -11.08 30.31 1.68
C ALA A 163 -11.38 30.09 3.19
N LEU A 164 -11.38 28.84 3.66
CA LEU A 164 -11.47 28.53 5.08
C LEU A 164 -10.09 28.61 5.73
N PRO A 165 -10.06 28.82 7.06
CA PRO A 165 -8.87 28.56 7.84
C PRO A 165 -8.36 27.11 7.67
N PRO A 166 -7.09 26.82 7.98
CA PRO A 166 -6.55 25.46 7.94
C PRO A 166 -7.36 24.43 8.73
N ALA A 167 -7.87 23.40 8.04
CA ALA A 167 -8.77 22.41 8.65
C ALA A 167 -8.10 21.55 9.73
N LEU A 168 -6.80 21.24 9.58
CA LEU A 168 -6.03 20.50 10.60
C LEU A 168 -5.03 21.44 11.25
N GLY A 169 -5.07 21.51 12.59
CA GLY A 169 -4.05 22.19 13.39
C GLY A 169 -2.74 21.40 13.44
N THR A 170 -1.78 21.91 14.21
CA THR A 170 -0.43 21.33 14.36
C THR A 170 -0.46 19.87 14.84
N GLY A 171 -1.29 19.55 15.83
CA GLY A 171 -1.47 18.18 16.31
C GLY A 171 -2.04 17.26 15.23
N GLY A 172 -2.98 17.74 14.42
CA GLY A 172 -3.59 16.96 13.32
C GLY A 172 -2.59 16.66 12.21
N ALA A 173 -1.76 17.65 11.87
CA ALA A 173 -0.72 17.50 10.87
C ALA A 173 0.34 16.45 11.22
N LEU A 174 0.56 16.16 12.51
CA LEU A 174 1.49 15.11 12.98
C LEU A 174 0.79 13.78 13.24
N ALA A 175 -0.37 13.80 13.91
CA ALA A 175 -1.05 12.58 14.34
C ALA A 175 -1.68 11.80 13.17
N LEU A 176 -2.28 12.49 12.18
CA LEU A 176 -2.99 11.82 11.08
C LEU A 176 -2.06 11.07 10.12
N PRO A 177 -0.90 11.62 9.69
CA PRO A 177 0.06 10.85 8.90
C PRO A 177 0.63 9.65 9.67
N ALA A 178 0.88 9.81 10.98
CA ALA A 178 1.33 8.70 11.83
C ALA A 178 0.26 7.60 11.98
N ALA A 179 -1.01 7.98 12.10
CA ALA A 179 -2.12 7.02 12.08
C ALA A 179 -2.22 6.31 10.72
N ALA A 180 -2.05 7.05 9.61
CA ALA A 180 -2.06 6.49 8.26
C ALA A 180 -0.92 5.49 8.02
N THR A 181 0.31 5.77 8.49
CA THR A 181 1.44 4.84 8.39
C THR A 181 1.22 3.58 9.24
N ALA A 182 0.72 3.74 10.47
CA ALA A 182 0.40 2.60 11.34
C ALA A 182 -0.68 1.69 10.73
N LEU A 183 -1.76 2.29 10.19
CA LEU A 183 -2.79 1.55 9.46
C LEU A 183 -2.21 0.85 8.23
N ALA A 184 -1.39 1.53 7.43
CA ALA A 184 -0.75 0.94 6.26
C ALA A 184 0.12 -0.28 6.63
N ALA A 185 1.00 -0.13 7.64
CA ALA A 185 1.87 -1.20 8.10
C ALA A 185 1.07 -2.42 8.59
N SER A 186 -0.05 -2.20 9.28
CA SER A 186 -0.91 -3.29 9.75
C SER A 186 -1.55 -4.12 8.64
N LEU A 187 -1.70 -3.56 7.43
CA LEU A 187 -2.23 -4.24 6.25
C LEU A 187 -1.24 -5.23 5.62
N ALA A 188 0.02 -5.27 6.08
CA ALA A 188 1.04 -6.20 5.59
C ALA A 188 0.90 -7.63 6.15
N PHE A 189 0.11 -7.82 7.20
CA PHE A 189 0.04 -9.08 7.96
C PHE A 189 -1.29 -9.88 7.85
N PRO A 190 -2.00 -9.93 6.71
CA PRO A 190 -3.15 -10.81 6.59
C PRO A 190 -2.70 -12.28 6.52
N PRO A 191 -3.60 -13.23 6.85
CA PRO A 191 -3.30 -14.65 6.71
C PRO A 191 -3.10 -15.03 5.24
N THR A 192 -2.23 -16.02 5.01
CA THR A 192 -1.82 -16.45 3.67
C THR A 192 -2.96 -17.15 2.93
N ASP A 193 -3.29 -16.65 1.74
CA ASP A 193 -4.29 -17.27 0.87
C ASP A 193 -3.60 -18.16 -0.18
N PRO A 194 -3.82 -19.49 -0.19
CA PRO A 194 -3.19 -20.39 -1.15
C PRO A 194 -3.66 -20.13 -2.60
N ALA A 195 -4.78 -19.42 -2.80
CA ALA A 195 -5.26 -19.07 -4.13
C ALA A 195 -4.35 -18.08 -4.88
N VAL A 196 -3.38 -17.45 -4.21
CA VAL A 196 -2.38 -16.55 -4.82
C VAL A 196 -1.63 -17.25 -5.97
N MET A 197 -1.36 -18.55 -5.84
CA MET A 197 -0.62 -19.31 -6.86
C MET A 197 -1.40 -19.51 -8.17
N GLN A 198 -2.73 -19.41 -8.13
CA GLN A 198 -3.55 -19.53 -9.35
C GLN A 198 -3.56 -18.26 -10.19
N ARG A 199 -2.93 -17.18 -9.72
CA ARG A 199 -2.80 -15.95 -10.50
C ARG A 199 -1.61 -16.04 -11.41
N PRO A 200 -1.77 -15.72 -12.71
CA PRO A 200 -0.62 -15.61 -13.59
C PRO A 200 0.31 -14.49 -13.11
N LYS A 201 1.59 -14.60 -13.45
CA LYS A 201 2.53 -13.50 -13.35
C LYS A 201 2.06 -12.40 -14.30
N GLU A 202 1.93 -11.17 -13.80
CA GLU A 202 1.74 -10.02 -14.69
C GLU A 202 3.06 -9.83 -15.46
N PRO A 203 3.04 -9.73 -16.80
CA PRO A 203 4.26 -9.46 -17.53
C PRO A 203 4.80 -8.09 -17.12
N ALA A 204 6.11 -7.90 -17.23
CA ALA A 204 6.75 -6.62 -16.98
C ALA A 204 6.28 -5.60 -18.03
N TYR A 205 5.11 -5.01 -17.82
CA TYR A 205 4.59 -3.95 -18.69
C TYR A 205 5.42 -2.69 -18.46
N SER A 206 6.30 -2.37 -19.39
CA SER A 206 7.10 -1.14 -19.35
C SER A 206 6.30 0.12 -19.72
N ALA A 207 5.06 0.00 -20.17
CA ALA A 207 4.24 1.14 -20.62
C ALA A 207 2.94 1.26 -19.80
N VAL A 208 2.82 2.37 -19.07
CA VAL A 208 1.56 2.76 -18.40
C VAL A 208 0.54 3.13 -19.46
N ASN A 209 -0.45 2.25 -19.68
CA ASN A 209 -1.55 2.56 -20.58
C ASN A 209 -2.49 3.60 -19.94
N ILE A 210 -2.80 4.69 -20.65
CA ILE A 210 -3.65 5.77 -20.14
C ILE A 210 -5.03 5.27 -19.68
N ARG A 211 -5.58 4.23 -20.33
CA ARG A 211 -6.85 3.61 -19.92
C ARG A 211 -6.74 2.91 -18.58
N MET A 212 -5.59 2.30 -18.30
CA MET A 212 -5.30 1.65 -17.02
C MET A 212 -5.03 2.69 -15.93
N ALA A 213 -4.33 3.78 -16.26
CA ALA A 213 -4.15 4.91 -15.34
C ALA A 213 -5.47 5.60 -14.98
N LEU A 214 -6.36 5.83 -15.95
CA LEU A 214 -7.70 6.38 -15.69
C LEU A 214 -8.56 5.43 -14.84
N PHE A 215 -8.48 4.12 -15.07
CA PHE A 215 -9.18 3.13 -14.25
C PHE A 215 -8.66 3.11 -12.81
N ILE A 216 -7.33 3.16 -12.63
CA ILE A 216 -6.67 3.28 -11.32
C ILE A 216 -7.14 4.57 -10.63
N PHE A 217 -7.04 5.72 -11.30
CA PHE A 217 -7.46 7.00 -10.74
C PHE A 217 -8.95 6.99 -10.35
N TRP A 218 -9.81 6.41 -11.17
CA TRP A 218 -11.23 6.24 -10.85
C TRP A 218 -11.44 5.37 -9.61
N CYS A 219 -10.83 4.18 -9.56
CA CYS A 219 -10.99 3.23 -8.45
C CYS A 219 -10.47 3.76 -7.12
N TYR A 220 -9.37 4.52 -7.11
CA TYR A 220 -8.81 5.07 -5.88
C TYR A 220 -9.36 6.46 -5.55
N GLY A 221 -9.50 7.33 -6.53
CA GLY A 221 -10.09 8.67 -6.35
C GLY A 221 -11.51 8.59 -5.82
N CYS A 222 -12.37 7.74 -6.39
CA CYS A 222 -13.76 7.63 -5.94
C CYS A 222 -13.91 7.08 -4.50
N LYS A 223 -12.88 6.43 -3.93
CA LYS A 223 -12.91 5.94 -2.54
C LYS A 223 -12.64 7.05 -1.52
N PHE A 224 -11.77 8.00 -1.86
CA PHE A 224 -11.30 9.04 -0.94
C PHE A 224 -11.96 10.41 -1.19
N ILE A 225 -12.25 10.77 -2.45
CA ILE A 225 -12.83 12.09 -2.81
C ILE A 225 -14.17 12.36 -2.09
N PRO A 226 -15.14 11.42 -2.03
CA PRO A 226 -16.39 11.66 -1.30
C PRO A 226 -16.16 11.99 0.18
N ALA A 227 -15.16 11.36 0.80
CA ALA A 227 -14.77 11.65 2.18
C ALA A 227 -14.13 13.04 2.32
N VAL A 228 -13.28 13.47 1.36
CA VAL A 228 -12.72 14.83 1.37
C VAL A 228 -13.84 15.86 1.31
N ILE A 229 -14.78 15.69 0.38
CA ILE A 229 -15.91 16.61 0.19
C ILE A 229 -16.78 16.65 1.45
N SER A 230 -17.13 15.48 2.02
CA SER A 230 -17.96 15.42 3.23
C SER A 230 -17.28 16.13 4.41
N ILE A 231 -15.98 15.94 4.61
CA ILE A 231 -15.21 16.54 5.69
C ILE A 231 -15.13 18.07 5.53
N ILE A 232 -14.84 18.58 4.33
CA ILE A 232 -14.78 20.02 4.08
C ILE A 232 -16.14 20.69 4.28
N VAL A 233 -17.22 20.06 3.81
CA VAL A 233 -18.59 20.60 4.00
C VAL A 233 -18.99 20.62 5.48
N LEU A 234 -18.69 19.55 6.23
CA LEU A 234 -18.98 19.49 7.67
C LEU A 234 -18.12 20.49 8.46
N TYR A 235 -16.85 20.68 8.05
CA TYR A 235 -15.96 21.68 8.61
C TYR A 235 -16.48 23.10 8.38
N TRP A 236 -16.87 23.43 7.15
CA TRP A 236 -17.50 24.72 6.83
C TRP A 236 -18.73 24.99 7.70
N ARG A 237 -19.64 24.01 7.78
CA ARG A 237 -20.90 24.17 8.52
C ARG A 237 -20.68 24.31 10.02
N THR A 238 -19.71 23.59 10.59
CA THR A 238 -19.40 23.73 12.03
C THR A 238 -18.75 25.06 12.34
N LEU A 239 -17.79 25.50 11.54
CA LEU A 239 -17.12 26.77 11.78
C LEU A 239 -18.09 27.94 11.60
N ARG A 240 -19.07 27.83 10.69
CA ARG A 240 -20.22 28.77 10.56
C ARG A 240 -21.06 28.80 11.83
N ALA A 241 -21.45 27.64 12.35
CA ALA A 241 -22.29 27.53 13.55
C ALA A 241 -21.58 28.09 14.80
N VAL A 242 -20.28 27.83 14.94
CA VAL A 242 -19.47 28.40 16.03
C VAL A 242 -19.36 29.92 15.87
N CYS A 243 -19.15 30.43 14.65
CA CYS A 243 -19.17 31.87 14.39
C CYS A 243 -20.50 32.50 14.84
N GLU A 244 -21.64 31.92 14.48
CA GLU A 244 -22.96 32.46 14.87
C GLU A 244 -23.13 32.51 16.39
N GLN A 245 -22.59 31.53 17.12
CA GLN A 245 -22.54 31.55 18.58
C GLN A 245 -21.65 32.67 19.13
N VAL A 246 -20.53 32.97 18.46
CA VAL A 246 -19.65 34.09 18.82
C VAL A 246 -20.36 35.42 18.57
N SER A 247 -21.03 35.59 17.42
CA SER A 247 -21.81 36.79 17.07
C SER A 247 -22.90 37.09 18.11
N LEU A 248 -23.65 36.06 18.54
CA LEU A 248 -24.64 36.17 19.61
C LEU A 248 -24.03 36.43 20.99
N ALA A 249 -22.76 36.06 21.21
CA ALA A 249 -22.08 36.26 22.48
C ALA A 249 -21.60 37.70 22.67
N THR A 250 -21.06 38.28 21.60
CA THR A 250 -20.40 39.59 21.64
C THR A 250 -21.38 40.72 21.33
N ASN A 251 -22.50 40.45 20.63
CA ASN A 251 -23.46 41.44 20.09
C ASN A 251 -22.83 42.52 19.19
N ALA A 252 -21.53 42.43 18.91
CA ALA A 252 -20.74 43.42 18.18
C ALA A 252 -20.02 42.81 16.97
N THR A 253 -20.18 41.50 16.75
CA THR A 253 -19.64 40.81 15.56
C THR A 253 -20.76 40.15 14.76
N GLN A 254 -20.59 40.06 13.45
CA GLN A 254 -21.42 39.32 12.50
C GLN A 254 -20.59 38.29 11.76
N CYS A 255 -21.23 37.26 11.22
CA CYS A 255 -20.54 36.18 10.50
C CYS A 255 -20.59 36.39 8.99
N TRP A 256 -19.46 36.80 8.42
CA TRP A 256 -19.29 36.79 6.97
C TRP A 256 -18.66 35.47 6.53
N ILE A 257 -19.42 34.67 5.78
CA ILE A 257 -19.01 33.34 5.30
C ILE A 257 -18.72 32.38 6.46
N VAL A 258 -17.55 32.45 7.09
CA VAL A 258 -17.17 31.70 8.29
C VAL A 258 -16.33 32.52 9.27
N TYR A 259 -16.00 33.77 8.92
CA TYR A 259 -15.19 34.66 9.72
C TYR A 259 -16.07 35.61 10.53
N PRO A 260 -15.78 35.82 11.83
CA PRO A 260 -16.39 36.89 12.58
C PRO A 260 -15.84 38.23 12.06
N VAL A 261 -16.73 39.20 11.87
CA VAL A 261 -16.41 40.54 11.39
C VAL A 261 -17.09 41.55 12.31
N ASN A 262 -16.43 42.67 12.60
CA ASN A 262 -16.99 43.70 13.48
C ASN A 262 -18.16 44.43 12.84
N VAL A 263 -19.13 44.83 13.67
CA VAL A 263 -20.27 45.65 13.29
C VAL A 263 -20.28 46.94 14.11
N GLY A 264 -20.31 48.08 13.43
CA GLY A 264 -20.35 49.40 14.08
C GLY A 264 -18.96 49.98 14.38
N ASN A 265 -18.91 50.99 15.24
CA ASN A 265 -17.65 51.63 15.64
C ASN A 265 -16.95 50.83 16.74
N TYR A 266 -15.69 50.49 16.51
CA TYR A 266 -14.84 49.74 17.44
C TYR A 266 -13.51 50.48 17.68
N SER A 267 -12.91 50.25 18.84
CA SER A 267 -11.55 50.75 19.11
C SER A 267 -10.53 49.96 18.28
N SER A 268 -9.39 50.58 17.95
CA SER A 268 -8.27 49.91 17.26
C SER A 268 -7.82 48.62 17.96
N GLU A 269 -8.09 48.53 19.26
CA GLU A 269 -7.84 47.39 20.10
C GLU A 269 -8.78 46.20 19.83
N LEU A 270 -10.02 46.44 19.41
CA LEU A 270 -11.02 45.40 19.13
C LEU A 270 -11.19 45.14 17.63
N ASP A 271 -10.29 45.67 16.80
CA ASP A 271 -10.36 45.50 15.35
C ASP A 271 -9.95 44.08 14.92
N LEU A 272 -10.93 43.27 14.51
CA LEU A 272 -10.71 41.90 14.04
C LEU A 272 -9.96 41.85 12.70
N SER A 273 -10.01 42.90 11.86
CA SER A 273 -9.35 42.89 10.55
C SER A 273 -7.82 42.88 10.64
N THR A 274 -7.28 43.41 11.73
CA THR A 274 -5.84 43.42 12.03
C THR A 274 -5.35 42.12 12.69
N ARG A 275 -6.28 41.24 13.07
CA ARG A 275 -6.01 40.01 13.82
C ARG A 275 -5.89 38.80 12.91
N SER A 276 -5.18 37.79 13.40
CA SER A 276 -4.96 36.57 12.62
C SER A 276 -6.28 35.86 12.34
N LEU A 277 -6.54 35.57 11.05
CA LEU A 277 -7.78 34.93 10.59
C LEU A 277 -9.06 35.61 11.11
N HIS A 278 -9.08 36.95 11.13
CA HIS A 278 -10.18 37.75 11.67
C HIS A 278 -10.52 37.44 13.14
N GLY A 279 -9.50 37.10 13.94
CA GLY A 279 -9.64 36.79 15.36
C GLY A 279 -9.74 35.30 15.69
N TRP A 280 -9.86 34.40 14.71
CA TRP A 280 -9.85 32.95 14.97
C TRP A 280 -8.51 32.43 15.50
N GLY A 281 -7.38 33.03 15.10
CA GLY A 281 -6.07 32.61 15.59
C GLY A 281 -5.67 33.23 16.93
N ASP A 282 -6.39 34.27 17.37
CA ASP A 282 -6.06 35.06 18.56
C ASP A 282 -7.20 34.93 19.60
N ASP A 283 -8.20 35.80 19.52
CA ASP A 283 -9.26 35.99 20.52
C ASP A 283 -10.26 34.80 20.59
N PHE A 284 -10.55 34.15 19.46
CA PHE A 284 -11.53 33.05 19.34
C PHE A 284 -10.88 31.68 19.11
N TYR A 285 -9.60 31.54 19.47
CA TYR A 285 -8.81 30.33 19.22
C TYR A 285 -9.43 29.06 19.83
N ASP A 286 -10.01 29.13 21.03
CA ASP A 286 -10.63 27.97 21.68
C ASP A 286 -11.75 27.33 20.82
N GLY A 287 -12.58 28.17 20.18
CA GLY A 287 -13.66 27.70 19.31
C GLY A 287 -13.11 27.12 18.00
N TYR A 288 -12.09 27.78 17.43
CA TYR A 288 -11.42 27.29 16.22
C TYR A 288 -10.71 25.95 16.45
N TYR A 289 -9.97 25.84 17.54
CA TYR A 289 -9.22 24.66 17.93
C TYR A 289 -10.16 23.48 18.23
N MET A 290 -11.33 23.72 18.83
CA MET A 290 -12.38 22.70 18.97
C MET A 290 -12.80 22.15 17.60
N VAL A 291 -13.09 23.03 16.63
CA VAL A 291 -13.51 22.59 15.29
C VAL A 291 -12.39 21.78 14.61
N GLN A 292 -11.12 22.18 14.74
CA GLN A 292 -9.98 21.42 14.22
C GLN A 292 -9.87 20.03 14.85
N HIS A 293 -10.13 19.87 16.15
CA HIS A 293 -10.15 18.57 16.81
C HIS A 293 -11.31 17.69 16.36
N ILE A 294 -12.50 18.27 16.14
CA ILE A 294 -13.64 17.54 15.58
C ILE A 294 -13.30 17.02 14.17
N VAL A 295 -12.66 17.85 13.35
CA VAL A 295 -12.20 17.43 12.00
C VAL A 295 -11.11 16.37 12.09
N MET A 296 -10.16 16.47 13.03
CA MET A 296 -9.17 15.42 13.29
C MET A 296 -9.85 14.08 13.68
N ALA A 297 -10.84 14.11 14.57
CA ALA A 297 -11.60 12.93 14.94
C ALA A 297 -12.40 12.36 13.75
N LEU A 298 -13.01 13.24 12.94
CA LEU A 298 -13.74 12.80 11.75
C LEU A 298 -12.82 12.16 10.70
N THR A 299 -11.66 12.77 10.46
CA THR A 299 -10.66 12.29 9.49
C THR A 299 -10.05 10.95 9.92
N THR A 300 -9.74 10.76 11.21
CA THR A 300 -9.30 9.46 11.74
C THR A 300 -10.34 8.36 11.50
N VAL A 301 -11.62 8.63 11.79
CA VAL A 301 -12.70 7.66 11.54
C VAL A 301 -12.84 7.33 10.05
N HIS A 302 -12.76 8.33 9.17
CA HIS A 302 -12.79 8.10 7.72
C HIS A 302 -11.58 7.28 7.24
N LEU A 303 -10.37 7.53 7.75
CA LEU A 303 -9.20 6.72 7.43
C LEU A 303 -9.37 5.26 7.85
N ILE A 304 -9.92 5.00 9.05
CA ILE A 304 -10.21 3.64 9.52
C ILE A 304 -11.25 2.98 8.61
N VAL A 305 -12.35 3.66 8.30
CA VAL A 305 -13.41 3.14 7.42
C VAL A 305 -12.88 2.83 6.02
N ILE A 306 -12.07 3.70 5.43
CA ILE A 306 -11.50 3.45 4.11
C ILE A 306 -10.49 2.29 4.18
N SER A 307 -9.69 2.18 5.26
CA SER A 307 -8.72 1.09 5.44
C SER A 307 -9.36 -0.30 5.48
N LEU A 308 -10.61 -0.44 5.93
CA LEU A 308 -11.38 -1.70 5.88
C LEU A 308 -11.45 -2.28 4.46
N SER A 309 -11.54 -1.42 3.45
CA SER A 309 -11.60 -1.84 2.04
C SER A 309 -10.29 -2.52 1.60
N PHE A 310 -9.18 -2.17 2.23
CA PHE A 310 -7.84 -2.68 1.92
C PHE A 310 -7.48 -3.92 2.75
N VAL A 311 -8.10 -4.19 3.90
CA VAL A 311 -7.86 -5.40 4.72
C VAL A 311 -7.99 -6.68 3.90
N HIS A 312 -9.07 -6.77 3.13
CA HIS A 312 -9.31 -7.85 2.19
C HIS A 312 -9.64 -7.27 0.82
N ARG A 313 -8.61 -6.90 0.05
CA ARG A 313 -8.79 -6.22 -1.23
C ARG A 313 -9.68 -6.98 -2.23
N GLN A 314 -9.62 -8.31 -2.21
CA GLN A 314 -10.20 -9.15 -3.26
C GLN A 314 -11.49 -9.85 -2.89
N SER A 315 -11.96 -9.69 -1.66
CA SER A 315 -13.24 -10.21 -1.22
C SER A 315 -14.04 -9.10 -0.59
N SER A 316 -15.35 -9.15 -0.76
CA SER A 316 -16.24 -8.24 -0.03
C SER A 316 -16.12 -8.50 1.48
N ILE A 317 -16.48 -7.49 2.28
CA ILE A 317 -16.51 -7.62 3.73
C ILE A 317 -17.56 -8.65 4.20
N TRP A 318 -18.55 -8.89 3.35
CA TRP A 318 -19.62 -9.87 3.55
C TRP A 318 -19.14 -11.32 3.38
N GLN A 319 -18.07 -11.53 2.61
CA GLN A 319 -17.49 -12.86 2.37
C GLN A 319 -16.39 -13.19 3.38
N LYS A 320 -15.54 -12.23 3.72
CA LYS A 320 -14.48 -12.40 4.72
C LYS A 320 -14.59 -11.32 5.78
N SER A 321 -14.69 -11.77 7.02
CA SER A 321 -14.77 -10.92 8.21
C SER A 321 -13.49 -10.10 8.41
N PHE A 322 -13.64 -8.80 8.72
CA PHE A 322 -12.49 -7.89 8.90
C PHE A 322 -11.62 -8.24 10.11
N TRP A 323 -12.16 -8.99 11.08
CA TRP A 323 -11.43 -9.45 12.28
C TRP A 323 -10.35 -10.49 11.98
N SER A 324 -10.25 -10.95 10.73
CA SER A 324 -9.23 -11.92 10.31
C SER A 324 -7.81 -11.38 10.46
N ASN A 325 -7.58 -10.07 10.27
CA ASN A 325 -6.28 -9.44 10.48
C ASN A 325 -6.21 -8.84 11.89
N LYS A 326 -5.69 -9.63 12.84
CA LYS A 326 -5.55 -9.23 14.25
C LYS A 326 -4.66 -7.99 14.43
N VAL A 327 -3.60 -7.85 13.62
CA VAL A 327 -2.68 -6.72 13.69
C VAL A 327 -3.42 -5.43 13.36
N TRP A 328 -4.20 -5.43 12.27
CA TRP A 328 -5.05 -4.30 11.90
C TRP A 328 -6.05 -3.95 13.01
N CYS A 329 -6.76 -4.94 13.58
CA CYS A 329 -7.69 -4.70 14.68
C CYS A 329 -7.02 -4.02 15.89
N ILE A 330 -5.84 -4.50 16.29
CA ILE A 330 -5.07 -3.90 17.41
C ILE A 330 -4.68 -2.47 17.06
N THR A 331 -4.18 -2.21 15.85
CA THR A 331 -3.80 -0.84 15.46
C THR A 331 -4.97 0.13 15.45
N VAL A 332 -6.17 -0.31 15.02
CA VAL A 332 -7.38 0.53 15.08
C VAL A 332 -7.74 0.88 16.51
N VAL A 333 -7.71 -0.10 17.42
CA VAL A 333 -7.98 0.15 18.85
C VAL A 333 -6.97 1.14 19.43
N VAL A 334 -5.68 0.98 19.13
CA VAL A 334 -4.64 1.92 19.59
C VAL A 334 -4.86 3.33 19.06
N ILE A 335 -5.20 3.48 17.76
CA ILE A 335 -5.48 4.79 17.16
C ILE A 335 -6.71 5.45 17.80
N LEU A 336 -7.77 4.69 18.06
CA LEU A 336 -8.96 5.21 18.73
C LEU A 336 -8.67 5.63 20.18
N ILE A 337 -7.85 4.87 20.90
CA ILE A 337 -7.40 5.26 22.25
C ILE A 337 -6.61 6.56 22.19
N LEU A 338 -5.61 6.67 21.30
CA LEU A 338 -4.83 7.90 21.14
C LEU A 338 -5.70 9.10 20.76
N GLN A 339 -6.68 8.92 19.87
CA GLN A 339 -7.66 9.95 19.52
C GLN A 339 -8.57 10.33 20.70
N SER A 340 -8.94 9.38 21.55
CA SER A 340 -9.72 9.67 22.76
C SER A 340 -8.91 10.47 23.79
N ILE A 341 -7.62 10.16 23.95
CA ILE A 341 -6.70 10.88 24.83
C ILE A 341 -6.50 12.31 24.33
N SER A 342 -6.29 12.52 23.02
CA SER A 342 -6.16 13.87 22.45
C SER A 342 -7.44 14.68 22.65
N SER A 343 -8.61 14.07 22.46
CA SER A 343 -9.90 14.71 22.70
C SER A 343 -10.12 15.08 24.19
N LEU A 344 -9.65 14.25 25.12
CA LEU A 344 -9.71 14.53 26.55
C LEU A 344 -8.74 15.65 26.97
N SER A 345 -7.53 15.66 26.40
CA SER A 345 -6.56 16.74 26.65
C SER A 345 -7.07 18.11 26.19
N TRP A 346 -7.85 18.15 25.09
CA TRP A 346 -8.51 19.37 24.65
C TRP A 346 -9.51 19.89 25.70
N LEU A 347 -10.38 19.03 26.24
CA LEU A 347 -11.35 19.43 27.27
C LEU A 347 -10.69 20.07 28.51
N SER A 348 -9.43 19.75 28.77
CA SER A 348 -8.64 20.30 29.88
C SER A 348 -7.86 21.58 29.55
N SER A 349 -7.73 21.94 28.27
CA SER A 349 -6.92 23.07 27.81
C SER A 349 -7.81 24.24 27.36
N SER A 350 -7.60 25.43 27.92
CA SER A 350 -8.22 26.67 27.44
C SER A 350 -7.14 27.72 27.21
N HIS A 351 -7.16 28.35 26.03
CA HIS A 351 -6.32 29.49 25.73
C HIS A 351 -6.96 30.77 26.28
N GLY A 352 -6.30 31.42 27.23
CA GLY A 352 -6.77 32.65 27.89
C GLY A 352 -6.87 33.90 26.99
N GLY A 353 -6.68 33.78 25.67
CA GLY A 353 -6.81 34.89 24.71
C GLY A 353 -8.23 35.46 24.61
N CYS A 354 -9.23 34.68 25.02
CA CYS A 354 -10.65 35.04 25.03
C CYS A 354 -11.05 36.15 26.03
N ALA A 355 -10.13 36.62 26.89
CA ALA A 355 -10.45 37.53 28.00
C ALA A 355 -10.90 38.91 27.49
N ARG A 356 -10.35 39.33 26.34
CA ARG A 356 -10.63 40.63 25.70
C ARG A 356 -12.10 40.77 25.28
N TRP A 357 -12.69 39.69 24.80
CA TRP A 357 -14.10 39.62 24.38
C TRP A 357 -15.02 39.02 25.46
N ARG A 358 -14.49 38.73 26.66
CA ARG A 358 -15.23 38.11 27.78
C ARG A 358 -15.91 36.79 27.42
N VAL A 359 -15.31 36.02 26.51
CA VAL A 359 -15.86 34.72 26.04
C VAL A 359 -15.16 33.53 26.71
N CYS A 360 -14.16 33.78 27.56
CA CYS A 360 -13.48 32.74 28.35
C CYS A 360 -14.46 32.02 29.28
N GLY A 361 -14.75 30.76 28.98
CA GLY A 361 -15.70 29.94 29.76
C GLY A 361 -16.95 29.55 29.00
N ARG A 362 -17.18 30.08 27.79
CA ARG A 362 -18.29 29.63 26.95
C ARG A 362 -17.95 28.30 26.28
N ARG A 363 -18.76 27.28 26.54
CA ARG A 363 -18.69 26.00 25.80
C ARG A 363 -19.45 26.14 24.50
N TYR A 364 -18.75 26.06 23.38
CA TYR A 364 -19.36 25.97 22.06
C TYR A 364 -20.08 24.64 21.93
N SER A 365 -21.30 24.67 21.39
CA SER A 365 -22.09 23.46 21.17
C SER A 365 -22.25 23.22 19.68
N VAL A 366 -22.12 21.97 19.26
CA VAL A 366 -22.38 21.59 17.87
C VAL A 366 -23.88 21.34 17.72
N PRO A 367 -24.57 21.97 16.76
CA PRO A 367 -25.97 21.69 16.46
C PRO A 367 -26.23 20.19 16.25
N TRP A 368 -27.36 19.69 16.76
CA TRP A 368 -27.71 18.26 16.69
C TRP A 368 -27.74 17.72 15.25
N ALA A 369 -28.18 18.55 14.29
CA ALA A 369 -28.21 18.16 12.88
C ALA A 369 -26.80 17.86 12.32
N LEU A 370 -25.79 18.61 12.78
CA LEU A 370 -24.39 18.36 12.40
C LEU A 370 -23.85 17.10 13.09
N LEU A 371 -24.23 16.83 14.34
CA LEU A 371 -23.88 15.57 15.01
C LEU A 371 -24.41 14.35 14.25
N VAL A 372 -25.68 14.40 13.79
CA VAL A 372 -26.25 13.35 12.94
C VAL A 372 -25.48 13.21 11.64
N ALA A 373 -25.10 14.33 10.99
CA ALA A 373 -24.31 14.30 9.77
C ALA A 373 -22.88 13.75 9.99
N TYR A 374 -22.26 14.05 11.13
CA TYR A 374 -20.97 13.45 11.54
C TYR A 374 -21.07 11.94 11.69
N CYS A 375 -22.14 11.42 12.31
CA CYS A 375 -22.35 9.98 12.43
C CYS A 375 -22.72 9.32 11.09
N ALA A 376 -23.48 10.00 10.23
CA ALA A 376 -23.90 9.48 8.94
C ALA A 376 -22.76 9.43 7.92
N SER A 377 -21.83 10.40 7.94
CA SER A 377 -20.80 10.52 6.91
C SER A 377 -19.88 9.31 6.76
N PRO A 378 -19.33 8.69 7.83
CA PRO A 378 -18.51 7.48 7.70
C PRO A 378 -19.33 6.28 7.21
N LEU A 379 -20.61 6.19 7.57
CA LEU A 379 -21.49 5.10 7.12
C LEU A 379 -21.78 5.18 5.61
N VAL A 380 -22.03 6.39 5.11
CA VAL A 380 -22.22 6.63 3.67
C VAL A 380 -20.93 6.32 2.91
N VAL A 381 -19.79 6.81 3.40
CA VAL A 381 -18.47 6.54 2.80
C VAL A 381 -18.14 5.05 2.83
N PHE A 382 -18.50 4.34 3.89
CA PHE A 382 -18.35 2.88 3.97
C PHE A 382 -19.14 2.17 2.87
N GLY A 383 -20.43 2.49 2.70
CA GLY A 383 -21.28 1.90 1.66
C GLY A 383 -20.76 2.18 0.25
N LEU A 384 -20.32 3.42 -0.02
CA LEU A 384 -19.72 3.80 -1.29
C LEU A 384 -18.41 3.06 -1.55
N ASN A 385 -17.54 2.94 -0.55
CA ASN A 385 -16.28 2.21 -0.66
C ASN A 385 -16.51 0.73 -1.00
N GLU A 386 -17.46 0.08 -0.33
CA GLU A 386 -17.78 -1.33 -0.58
C GLU A 386 -18.38 -1.52 -1.99
N PHE A 387 -19.21 -0.57 -2.46
CA PHE A 387 -19.73 -0.58 -3.83
C PHE A 387 -18.61 -0.44 -4.88
N ILE A 388 -17.68 0.50 -4.69
CA ILE A 388 -16.54 0.69 -5.60
C ILE A 388 -15.63 -0.54 -5.58
N LYS A 389 -15.37 -1.09 -4.40
CA LYS A 389 -14.59 -2.33 -4.22
C LYS A 389 -15.24 -3.50 -4.95
N TRP A 390 -16.56 -3.63 -4.90
CA TRP A 390 -17.28 -4.66 -5.66
C TRP A 390 -17.06 -4.54 -7.18
N GLN A 391 -17.08 -3.32 -7.72
CA GLN A 391 -16.76 -3.09 -9.14
C GLN A 391 -15.30 -3.42 -9.47
N GLU A 392 -14.35 -3.07 -8.58
CA GLU A 392 -12.94 -3.42 -8.71
C GLU A 392 -12.74 -4.93 -8.78
N ILE A 393 -13.33 -5.68 -7.84
CA ILE A 393 -13.25 -7.16 -7.80
C ILE A 393 -13.82 -7.76 -9.10
N LYS A 394 -14.95 -7.24 -9.58
CA LYS A 394 -15.57 -7.71 -10.83
C LYS A 394 -14.68 -7.48 -12.04
N ALA A 395 -13.97 -6.35 -12.10
CA ALA A 395 -13.01 -6.05 -13.17
C ALA A 395 -11.76 -6.93 -13.06
N ASP A 396 -11.21 -7.11 -11.86
CA ASP A 396 -10.03 -7.94 -11.60
C ASP A 396 -10.28 -9.40 -12.00
N ILE A 397 -11.43 -9.99 -11.62
CA ILE A 397 -11.80 -11.36 -12.03
C ILE A 397 -11.84 -11.51 -13.56
N ARG A 398 -12.35 -10.50 -14.29
CA ARG A 398 -12.38 -10.53 -15.76
C ARG A 398 -10.97 -10.47 -16.34
N ASN A 399 -10.10 -9.62 -15.80
CA ASN A 399 -8.71 -9.50 -16.24
C ASN A 399 -7.92 -10.78 -15.94
N GLN A 400 -8.12 -11.40 -14.78
CA GLN A 400 -7.51 -12.69 -14.43
C GLN A 400 -7.96 -13.81 -15.37
N ARG A 401 -9.25 -13.85 -15.74
CA ARG A 401 -9.74 -14.82 -16.73
C ARG A 401 -9.11 -14.60 -18.10
N ARG A 402 -8.97 -13.36 -18.56
CA ARG A 402 -8.28 -13.03 -19.82
C ARG A 402 -6.82 -13.45 -19.80
N ALA A 403 -6.08 -13.07 -18.75
CA ALA A 403 -4.68 -13.45 -18.61
C ALA A 403 -4.47 -14.97 -18.56
N ARG A 404 -5.38 -15.72 -17.92
CA ARG A 404 -5.36 -17.19 -17.94
C ARG A 404 -5.61 -17.76 -19.35
N LEU A 405 -6.55 -17.18 -20.10
CA LEU A 405 -6.81 -17.58 -21.48
C LEU A 405 -5.61 -17.29 -22.38
N ASP A 406 -5.00 -16.10 -22.26
CA ASP A 406 -3.80 -15.73 -23.03
C ASP A 406 -2.60 -16.63 -22.70
N PHE A 407 -2.46 -17.05 -21.45
CA PHE A 407 -1.46 -18.04 -21.06
C PHE A 407 -1.76 -19.42 -21.65
N GLY A 408 -3.01 -19.87 -21.56
CA GLY A 408 -3.45 -21.16 -22.08
C GLY A 408 -3.37 -21.26 -23.61
N THR A 409 -3.63 -20.19 -24.34
CA THR A 409 -3.51 -20.15 -25.82
C THR A 409 -2.05 -20.18 -26.27
N LYS A 410 -1.14 -19.49 -25.56
CA LYS A 410 0.30 -19.56 -25.84
C LYS A 410 0.86 -20.98 -25.67
N LEU A 411 0.37 -21.72 -24.68
CA LEU A 411 0.73 -23.12 -24.48
C LEU A 411 0.06 -24.04 -25.50
N GLY A 412 -1.25 -23.91 -25.73
CA GLY A 412 -2.03 -24.84 -26.56
C GLY A 412 -1.92 -24.65 -28.07
N MET A 413 -1.57 -23.46 -28.55
CA MET A 413 -1.47 -23.18 -29.99
C MET A 413 -0.10 -23.58 -30.56
N ASN A 414 0.93 -23.67 -29.70
CA ASN A 414 2.31 -23.94 -30.09
C ASN A 414 2.94 -25.17 -29.40
N SER A 415 2.20 -25.89 -28.53
CA SER A 415 2.66 -27.18 -28.01
C SER A 415 2.64 -28.23 -29.13
N PRO A 416 3.74 -28.93 -29.42
CA PRO A 416 3.67 -30.12 -30.24
C PRO A 416 2.94 -31.21 -29.43
N PHE A 417 1.74 -31.60 -29.88
CA PHE A 417 1.18 -32.90 -29.51
C PHE A 417 1.91 -34.01 -30.27
#